data_AF-A0A0G1S2S7-F1
#
_entry.id   AF-A0A0G1S2S7-F1
#
_cell.length_a   1.000
_cell.length_b   1.000
_cell.length_c   1.000
_cell.angle_alpha   90.00
_cell.angle_beta   90.00
_cell.angle_gamma   90.00
#
_symmetry.space_group_name_H-M   'P 1'
#
loop_
_entity.id
_entity.type
_entity.pdbx_description
1 polymer ?
#
loop_
_entity_poly.entity_id
_entity_poly.type
_entity_poly.pdbx_seq_one_letter_code
_entity_poly.pdbx_strand_id
1 'polypeptide(L)'
;GTTTFGAGAGITWTFDASAGTDTTIAFGDNTQTYTTGTTTFTGDLVVQGTTGLTFNTGAGGDITFANGEKIDNDTDGTVAITAPITSVSGDLKLTGADILDTNGNEFLRFTAAASAVDEVTIANAAANGVVTIAATGDDVDIALSIDSKGADALNLNGTATGDVNIAGGSGGTGCTIANATGNLTCSGDVTITGDDLYMGTNTAGMLLIADGTNFNPTAMSGDITIG
;
A
#
# COMPACT_ATOMS: atom_id res chain seq x y z
N GLY A 1 11.63 1.81 66.02
CA GLY A 1 10.62 0.76 66.28
C GLY A 1 9.55 0.90 65.24
N THR A 2 9.21 -0.17 64.53
CA THR A 2 8.10 -0.14 63.58
C THR A 2 6.79 -0.21 64.38
N THR A 3 5.96 0.82 64.25
CA THR A 3 4.59 0.81 64.79
C THR A 3 3.68 0.12 63.78
N THR A 4 3.17 -1.06 64.15
CA THR A 4 2.11 -1.75 63.41
C THR A 4 0.75 -1.18 63.82
N PHE A 5 -0.04 -0.68 62.87
CA PHE A 5 -1.43 -0.27 63.11
C PHE A 5 -2.37 -1.40 62.67
N GLY A 6 -3.21 -1.88 63.59
CA GLY A 6 -3.92 -3.17 63.52
C GLY A 6 -5.00 -3.31 62.43
N ALA A 7 -5.41 -4.55 62.19
CA ALA A 7 -6.37 -4.94 61.15
C ALA A 7 -7.84 -4.66 61.56
N GLY A 8 -8.59 -3.92 60.70
CA GLY A 8 -10.06 -3.83 60.70
C GLY A 8 -10.61 -2.40 60.51
N ALA A 9 -11.12 -2.09 59.31
CA ALA A 9 -11.69 -0.81 58.82
C ALA A 9 -10.68 0.36 58.54
N GLY A 10 -11.00 1.25 57.58
CA GLY A 10 -10.06 2.17 56.88
C GLY A 10 -9.58 3.45 57.63
N ILE A 11 -8.42 4.00 57.23
CA ILE A 11 -7.67 5.12 57.87
C ILE A 11 -7.38 6.26 56.85
N THR A 12 -7.44 7.54 57.26
CA THR A 12 -7.21 8.74 56.39
C THR A 12 -6.14 9.70 56.96
N TRP A 13 -5.26 10.25 56.11
CA TRP A 13 -4.19 11.22 56.45
C TRP A 13 -4.29 12.47 55.54
N THR A 14 -4.19 13.68 56.09
CA THR A 14 -4.28 14.97 55.35
C THR A 14 -3.10 15.89 55.73
N PHE A 15 -2.37 16.43 54.75
CA PHE A 15 -1.30 17.43 54.93
C PHE A 15 -1.67 18.73 54.21
N ASP A 16 -1.48 19.90 54.85
CA ASP A 16 -1.76 21.23 54.29
C ASP A 16 -0.50 22.12 54.38
N ALA A 17 -0.03 22.65 53.25
CA ALA A 17 1.16 23.50 53.15
C ALA A 17 0.86 24.98 52.85
N SER A 18 -0.41 25.39 52.84
CA SER A 18 -0.88 26.65 52.22
C SER A 18 -0.38 27.99 52.82
N ALA A 19 0.53 28.00 53.81
CA ALA A 19 1.06 29.22 54.44
C ALA A 19 2.58 29.22 54.77
N GLY A 20 3.38 28.25 54.25
CA GLY A 20 4.83 28.12 54.52
C GLY A 20 5.72 27.99 53.26
N THR A 21 7.05 28.05 53.41
CA THR A 21 8.05 28.05 52.32
C THR A 21 8.40 26.68 51.75
N ASP A 22 7.73 25.62 52.20
CA ASP A 22 8.11 24.24 51.87
C ASP A 22 7.54 23.81 50.51
N THR A 23 8.36 23.11 49.71
CA THR A 23 8.07 22.79 48.31
C THR A 23 8.20 21.30 47.96
N THR A 24 8.49 20.40 48.92
CA THR A 24 8.83 18.98 48.67
C THR A 24 8.28 18.00 49.72
N ILE A 25 7.98 16.77 49.27
CA ILE A 25 7.66 15.61 50.13
C ILE A 25 8.78 14.57 49.94
N ALA A 26 9.35 14.05 51.03
CA ALA A 26 10.45 13.10 51.00
C ALA A 26 10.10 11.77 51.70
N PHE A 27 10.34 10.65 51.01
CA PHE A 27 10.21 9.29 51.55
C PHE A 27 11.61 8.66 51.63
N GLY A 28 11.98 8.17 52.82
CA GLY A 28 13.38 7.84 53.17
C GLY A 28 13.97 6.58 52.54
N ASP A 29 13.15 5.73 51.91
CA ASP A 29 13.55 4.61 51.07
C ASP A 29 13.38 4.91 49.56
N ASN A 30 13.05 6.16 49.23
CA ASN A 30 12.83 6.65 47.86
C ASN A 30 11.75 5.87 47.06
N THR A 31 10.89 5.05 47.69
CA THR A 31 9.95 4.16 47.00
C THR A 31 8.53 4.30 47.57
N GLN A 32 7.51 4.37 46.70
CA GLN A 32 6.11 4.32 47.13
C GLN A 32 5.41 3.09 46.55
N THR A 33 4.89 2.24 47.44
CA THR A 33 4.20 0.99 47.07
C THR A 33 2.73 1.06 47.48
N TYR A 34 1.86 1.21 46.49
CA TYR A 34 0.41 1.10 46.66
C TYR A 34 0.02 -0.34 46.37
N THR A 35 0.21 -1.24 47.33
CA THR A 35 -0.09 -2.68 47.14
C THR A 35 -1.53 -2.88 46.70
N THR A 36 -2.42 -2.04 47.25
CA THR A 36 -3.83 -2.08 46.99
C THR A 36 -4.37 -0.66 46.98
N GLY A 37 -4.57 -0.11 45.76
CA GLY A 37 -5.15 1.21 45.51
C GLY A 37 -4.65 1.87 44.21
N THR A 38 -5.28 2.99 43.85
CA THR A 38 -4.90 3.85 42.71
C THR A 38 -4.27 5.15 43.18
N THR A 39 -3.45 5.77 42.34
CA THR A 39 -2.92 7.13 42.52
C THR A 39 -3.56 8.10 41.52
N THR A 40 -3.83 9.33 41.94
CA THR A 40 -4.43 10.37 41.10
C THR A 40 -3.71 11.71 41.30
N PHE A 41 -3.32 12.33 40.18
CA PHE A 41 -2.73 13.66 40.13
C PHE A 41 -3.65 14.58 39.30
N THR A 42 -3.94 15.77 39.82
CA THR A 42 -4.90 16.71 39.20
C THR A 42 -4.24 17.79 38.33
N GLY A 43 -2.91 17.81 38.26
CA GLY A 43 -2.12 18.59 37.29
C GLY A 43 -1.20 17.67 36.48
N ASP A 44 -0.34 18.26 35.64
CA ASP A 44 0.57 17.51 34.78
C ASP A 44 1.44 16.53 35.59
N LEU A 45 1.43 15.26 35.19
CA LEU A 45 2.28 14.23 35.80
C LEU A 45 3.66 14.25 35.16
N VAL A 46 4.67 14.69 35.93
CA VAL A 46 6.07 14.78 35.50
C VAL A 46 6.88 13.64 36.12
N VAL A 47 7.09 12.57 35.36
CA VAL A 47 7.83 11.36 35.79
C VAL A 47 9.32 11.52 35.46
N GLN A 48 10.16 11.85 36.46
CA GLN A 48 11.60 12.13 36.31
C GLN A 48 12.45 10.96 36.83
N GLY A 49 12.80 10.04 35.91
CA GLY A 49 13.61 8.83 36.14
C GLY A 49 14.04 8.18 34.81
N THR A 50 14.89 7.14 34.84
CA THR A 50 15.61 6.62 33.65
C THR A 50 14.98 5.45 32.88
N THR A 51 13.79 4.93 33.25
CA THR A 51 13.10 3.78 32.58
C THR A 51 11.77 4.13 31.90
N GLY A 52 11.39 5.43 31.86
CA GLY A 52 10.06 5.86 31.39
C GLY A 52 8.90 5.40 32.29
N LEU A 53 7.65 5.56 31.82
CA LEU A 53 6.49 4.83 32.35
C LEU A 53 6.64 3.36 31.93
N THR A 54 7.23 2.55 32.79
CA THR A 54 7.28 1.10 32.62
C THR A 54 5.98 0.51 33.15
N PHE A 55 5.15 -0.07 32.28
CA PHE A 55 3.90 -0.74 32.70
C PHE A 55 4.15 -2.14 33.25
N ASN A 56 5.37 -2.68 33.03
CA ASN A 56 5.84 -3.93 33.61
C ASN A 56 7.38 -4.02 33.49
N THR A 57 8.10 -4.46 34.51
CA THR A 57 9.55 -4.76 34.41
C THR A 57 9.84 -6.16 33.80
N GLY A 58 8.83 -6.75 33.13
CA GLY A 58 8.90 -7.83 32.12
C GLY A 58 8.34 -7.31 30.78
N ALA A 59 7.96 -8.16 29.82
CA ALA A 59 7.31 -7.72 28.58
C ALA A 59 6.15 -6.71 28.87
N GLY A 60 6.25 -5.48 28.34
CA GLY A 60 5.21 -4.42 28.40
C GLY A 60 5.59 -3.04 28.97
N GLY A 61 5.11 -1.96 28.31
CA GLY A 61 5.36 -0.56 28.67
C GLY A 61 4.67 0.56 27.84
N ASP A 62 3.34 0.58 27.73
CA ASP A 62 2.53 1.47 26.86
C ASP A 62 2.43 2.98 27.20
N ILE A 63 3.09 3.87 26.46
CA ILE A 63 3.00 5.33 26.73
C ILE A 63 1.71 5.94 26.15
N THR A 64 0.87 6.59 26.97
CA THR A 64 -0.33 7.33 26.52
C THR A 64 -0.12 8.85 26.61
N PHE A 65 -0.31 9.61 25.51
CA PHE A 65 -0.18 11.07 25.45
C PHE A 65 -1.56 11.79 25.51
N ALA A 66 -1.54 13.13 25.61
CA ALA A 66 -2.72 14.01 25.49
C ALA A 66 -2.76 14.64 24.07
N ASN A 67 -3.97 14.75 23.49
CA ASN A 67 -4.21 14.63 22.04
C ASN A 67 -3.93 13.23 21.48
N GLY A 68 -3.67 12.28 22.39
CA GLY A 68 -3.96 10.87 22.22
C GLY A 68 -2.93 10.08 21.43
N GLU A 69 -1.81 10.69 21.02
CA GLU A 69 -0.71 9.93 20.43
C GLU A 69 -0.21 8.87 21.44
N LYS A 70 0.30 7.74 20.95
CA LYS A 70 0.79 6.63 21.77
C LYS A 70 1.89 5.89 21.04
N ILE A 71 2.90 5.47 21.77
CA ILE A 71 4.11 4.84 21.24
C ILE A 71 4.31 3.51 21.96
N ASP A 72 4.29 2.43 21.19
CA ASP A 72 4.61 1.07 21.61
C ASP A 72 6.13 0.82 21.44
N ASN A 73 6.76 0.24 22.45
CA ASN A 73 8.21 0.10 22.57
C ASN A 73 8.55 -1.23 23.26
N ASP A 74 8.47 -2.31 22.50
CA ASP A 74 9.07 -3.60 22.85
C ASP A 74 10.20 -3.96 21.85
N THR A 75 11.08 -4.88 22.25
CA THR A 75 12.50 -5.10 21.84
C THR A 75 12.81 -5.28 20.33
N ASP A 76 11.83 -5.26 19.43
CA ASP A 76 11.99 -5.66 18.02
C ASP A 76 12.01 -4.50 17.00
N GLY A 77 11.96 -3.25 17.45
CA GLY A 77 12.03 -2.08 16.55
C GLY A 77 10.77 -1.89 15.70
N THR A 78 9.70 -2.61 16.03
CA THR A 78 8.39 -2.45 15.45
C THR A 78 7.44 -1.94 16.50
N VAL A 79 6.49 -1.12 16.06
CA VAL A 79 5.22 -1.05 16.77
C VAL A 79 4.44 -2.25 16.26
N ALA A 80 4.40 -3.32 17.05
CA ALA A 80 3.73 -4.54 16.66
C ALA A 80 2.21 -4.33 16.66
N ILE A 81 1.67 -3.90 15.52
CA ILE A 81 0.22 -3.83 15.34
C ILE A 81 -0.27 -5.22 14.96
N THR A 82 -0.50 -6.05 15.98
CA THR A 82 -0.95 -7.45 15.81
C THR A 82 -2.42 -7.57 15.39
N ALA A 83 -3.15 -6.44 15.29
CA ALA A 83 -4.53 -6.42 14.84
C ALA A 83 -4.64 -6.79 13.34
N PRO A 84 -5.59 -7.65 12.93
CA PRO A 84 -5.77 -8.02 11.53
C PRO A 84 -6.13 -6.85 10.59
N ILE A 85 -6.66 -5.76 11.14
CA ILE A 85 -7.03 -4.54 10.40
C ILE A 85 -6.52 -3.35 11.19
N THR A 86 -5.77 -2.47 10.52
CA THR A 86 -5.38 -1.15 11.02
C THR A 86 -6.08 -0.10 10.16
N SER A 87 -7.01 0.65 10.75
CA SER A 87 -7.70 1.75 10.05
C SER A 87 -7.09 3.08 10.49
N VAL A 88 -6.74 3.93 9.51
CA VAL A 88 -6.36 5.33 9.72
C VAL A 88 -7.45 6.21 9.12
N SER A 89 -7.84 7.27 9.83
CA SER A 89 -8.93 8.18 9.41
C SER A 89 -8.46 9.25 8.44
N GLY A 90 -7.16 9.52 8.42
CA GLY A 90 -6.51 10.36 7.44
C GLY A 90 -5.55 9.54 6.59
N ASP A 91 -4.70 10.24 5.87
CA ASP A 91 -3.73 9.61 4.99
C ASP A 91 -2.68 8.83 5.78
N LEU A 92 -2.27 7.69 5.23
CA LEU A 92 -1.08 6.98 5.69
C LEU A 92 0.12 7.54 4.94
N LYS A 93 1.01 8.22 5.67
CA LYS A 93 2.30 8.64 5.14
C LYS A 93 3.33 7.54 5.40
N LEU A 94 3.86 6.94 4.33
CA LEU A 94 4.99 6.02 4.39
C LEU A 94 6.27 6.79 4.03
N THR A 95 7.26 6.76 4.92
CA THR A 95 8.56 7.39 4.67
C THR A 95 9.64 6.38 4.28
N GLY A 96 9.43 5.10 4.58
CA GLY A 96 10.24 4.01 4.05
C GLY A 96 9.96 3.80 2.56
N ALA A 97 10.94 3.26 1.85
CA ALA A 97 10.82 3.01 0.41
C ALA A 97 9.97 1.77 0.10
N ASP A 98 9.81 0.83 1.02
CA ASP A 98 9.27 -0.49 0.70
C ASP A 98 8.12 -0.93 1.63
N ILE A 99 7.23 -1.76 1.10
CA ILE A 99 6.34 -2.64 1.85
C ILE A 99 6.90 -4.06 1.72
N LEU A 100 7.18 -4.70 2.86
CA LEU A 100 7.87 -5.98 2.90
C LEU A 100 6.91 -7.17 3.11
N ASP A 101 7.33 -8.34 2.64
CA ASP A 101 6.72 -9.63 2.92
C ASP A 101 7.16 -10.21 4.27
N THR A 102 6.61 -11.36 4.65
CA THR A 102 6.91 -12.02 5.92
C THR A 102 8.35 -12.52 6.04
N ASN A 103 9.07 -12.65 4.92
CA ASN A 103 10.46 -13.08 4.88
C ASN A 103 11.43 -11.88 4.82
N GLY A 104 10.90 -10.65 4.77
CA GLY A 104 11.67 -9.42 4.67
C GLY A 104 12.05 -8.99 3.25
N ASN A 105 11.49 -9.60 2.21
CA ASN A 105 11.66 -9.15 0.82
C ASN A 105 10.58 -8.13 0.46
N GLU A 106 10.74 -7.38 -0.64
CA GLU A 106 9.77 -6.37 -1.04
C GLU A 106 8.53 -6.95 -1.73
N PHE A 107 7.34 -6.59 -1.26
CA PHE A 107 6.10 -6.69 -2.04
C PHE A 107 5.94 -5.51 -2.98
N LEU A 108 6.15 -4.30 -2.47
CA LEU A 108 6.01 -3.03 -3.19
C LEU A 108 7.20 -2.14 -2.86
N ARG A 109 7.75 -1.48 -3.89
CA ARG A 109 8.84 -0.52 -3.76
C ARG A 109 8.43 0.81 -4.35
N PHE A 110 8.60 1.86 -3.57
CA PHE A 110 8.43 3.25 -3.91
C PHE A 110 9.80 3.90 -4.13
N THR A 111 9.92 4.68 -5.19
CA THR A 111 11.10 5.48 -5.47
C THR A 111 10.69 6.94 -5.47
N ALA A 112 11.36 7.77 -4.68
CA ALA A 112 11.01 9.18 -4.56
C ALA A 112 11.74 10.00 -5.64
N ALA A 113 11.01 10.87 -6.33
CA ALA A 113 11.58 12.00 -7.06
C ALA A 113 11.50 13.25 -6.16
N ALA A 114 12.56 14.08 -6.16
CA ALA A 114 12.67 15.22 -5.25
C ALA A 114 11.57 16.29 -5.44
N SER A 115 10.89 16.28 -6.58
CA SER A 115 9.78 17.19 -6.92
C SER A 115 8.75 16.47 -7.77
N ALA A 116 8.36 15.25 -7.36
CA ALA A 116 7.29 14.52 -8.03
C ALA A 116 6.00 15.35 -8.00
N VAL A 117 5.40 15.57 -9.16
CA VAL A 117 4.05 16.13 -9.35
C VAL A 117 3.13 15.15 -10.06
N ASP A 118 3.65 13.95 -10.37
CA ASP A 118 2.96 12.84 -10.99
C ASP A 118 2.83 11.70 -10.00
N GLU A 119 1.72 10.98 -10.06
CA GLU A 119 1.44 9.83 -9.22
C GLU A 119 0.71 8.71 -9.96
N VAL A 120 0.71 7.54 -9.33
CA VAL A 120 -0.20 6.46 -9.69
C VAL A 120 -1.45 6.59 -8.82
N THR A 121 -2.58 6.91 -9.44
CA THR A 121 -3.88 6.83 -8.77
C THR A 121 -4.49 5.45 -8.95
N ILE A 122 -4.83 4.82 -7.83
CA ILE A 122 -5.59 3.56 -7.78
C ILE A 122 -7.00 3.91 -7.28
N ALA A 123 -7.99 3.76 -8.14
CA ALA A 123 -9.38 4.07 -7.79
C ALA A 123 -10.23 2.79 -7.76
N ASN A 124 -10.89 2.56 -6.62
CA ASN A 124 -11.93 1.54 -6.52
C ASN A 124 -13.23 2.02 -7.19
N ALA A 125 -14.13 1.08 -7.48
CA ALA A 125 -15.42 1.37 -8.09
C ALA A 125 -16.58 0.71 -7.33
N ALA A 126 -17.78 1.30 -7.50
CA ALA A 126 -19.03 0.67 -7.09
C ALA A 126 -19.34 -0.56 -7.98
N ALA A 127 -20.37 -1.32 -7.63
CA ALA A 127 -20.81 -2.46 -8.43
C ALA A 127 -21.05 -2.06 -9.90
N ASN A 128 -20.50 -2.85 -10.83
CA ASN A 128 -20.49 -2.60 -12.28
C ASN A 128 -19.66 -1.39 -12.74
N GLY A 129 -18.93 -0.72 -11.85
CA GLY A 129 -17.94 0.29 -12.22
C GLY A 129 -16.58 -0.33 -12.57
N VAL A 130 -15.65 0.51 -13.02
CA VAL A 130 -14.30 0.09 -13.44
C VAL A 130 -13.29 0.49 -12.37
N VAL A 131 -12.58 -0.48 -11.81
CA VAL A 131 -11.38 -0.23 -10.99
C VAL A 131 -10.26 0.21 -11.92
N THR A 132 -9.59 1.31 -11.60
CA THR A 132 -8.55 1.87 -12.46
C THR A 132 -7.20 1.98 -11.75
N ILE A 133 -6.15 1.78 -12.53
CA ILE A 133 -4.80 2.22 -12.22
C ILE A 133 -4.45 3.22 -13.33
N ALA A 134 -4.17 4.46 -12.96
CA ALA A 134 -3.92 5.54 -13.91
C ALA A 134 -2.72 6.37 -13.46
N ALA A 135 -1.96 6.88 -14.43
CA ALA A 135 -1.05 7.98 -14.19
C ALA A 135 -1.88 9.28 -14.09
N THR A 136 -1.71 10.01 -12.99
CA THR A 136 -2.38 11.29 -12.70
C THR A 136 -1.35 12.26 -12.14
N GLY A 137 -1.73 13.51 -11.96
CA GLY A 137 -0.84 14.54 -11.44
C GLY A 137 -1.18 15.92 -11.99
N ASP A 138 -0.28 16.85 -11.74
CA ASP A 138 -0.41 18.24 -12.22
C ASP A 138 0.08 18.41 -13.67
N ASP A 139 0.90 17.50 -14.19
CA ASP A 139 1.41 17.56 -15.56
C ASP A 139 0.34 17.19 -16.61
N VAL A 140 0.49 17.74 -17.81
CA VAL A 140 -0.49 17.59 -18.90
C VAL A 140 -0.45 16.20 -19.55
N ASP A 141 0.75 15.66 -19.73
CA ASP A 141 0.98 14.39 -20.43
C ASP A 141 1.82 13.48 -19.52
N ILE A 142 1.17 12.46 -18.95
CA ILE A 142 1.83 11.53 -18.02
C ILE A 142 1.68 10.10 -18.57
N ALA A 143 2.80 9.47 -18.89
CA ALA A 143 2.81 8.09 -19.36
C ALA A 143 2.76 7.11 -18.18
N LEU A 144 1.88 6.11 -18.27
CA LEU A 144 1.95 4.93 -17.40
C LEU A 144 2.71 3.80 -18.10
N SER A 145 3.94 3.56 -17.68
CA SER A 145 4.78 2.46 -18.17
C SER A 145 4.61 1.22 -17.28
N ILE A 146 4.39 0.06 -17.90
CA ILE A 146 4.23 -1.24 -17.24
C ILE A 146 5.04 -2.25 -18.01
N ASP A 147 6.05 -2.82 -17.35
CA ASP A 147 7.00 -3.73 -17.97
C ASP A 147 7.14 -5.02 -17.16
N SER A 148 7.21 -6.17 -17.85
CA SER A 148 7.77 -7.39 -17.29
C SER A 148 9.31 -7.32 -17.35
N LYS A 149 9.99 -8.12 -16.52
CA LYS A 149 11.45 -8.17 -16.49
C LYS A 149 11.98 -9.39 -17.23
N GLY A 150 13.03 -9.22 -18.03
CA GLY A 150 13.72 -10.33 -18.68
C GLY A 150 12.95 -10.89 -19.88
N ALA A 151 12.93 -12.21 -20.02
CA ALA A 151 12.24 -12.91 -21.11
C ALA A 151 10.76 -13.23 -20.80
N ASP A 152 10.30 -12.89 -19.59
CA ASP A 152 8.95 -13.21 -19.14
C ASP A 152 7.91 -12.26 -19.75
N ALA A 153 6.71 -12.78 -19.99
CA ALA A 153 5.63 -12.03 -20.62
C ALA A 153 4.92 -11.07 -19.64
N LEU A 154 4.42 -9.96 -20.15
CA LEU A 154 3.39 -9.16 -19.47
C LEU A 154 2.04 -9.86 -19.65
N ASN A 155 1.53 -10.45 -18.57
CA ASN A 155 0.25 -11.15 -18.58
C ASN A 155 -0.89 -10.21 -18.19
N LEU A 156 -1.75 -9.89 -19.15
CA LEU A 156 -2.97 -9.10 -18.91
C LEU A 156 -4.19 -10.00 -19.06
N ASN A 157 -5.11 -9.92 -18.09
CA ASN A 157 -6.39 -10.63 -18.14
C ASN A 157 -6.24 -12.17 -18.30
N GLY A 158 -5.18 -12.76 -17.73
CA GLY A 158 -4.84 -14.18 -17.93
C GLY A 158 -5.79 -15.19 -17.27
N THR A 159 -6.70 -14.75 -16.39
CA THR A 159 -7.66 -15.63 -15.70
C THR A 159 -9.13 -15.25 -15.95
N ALA A 160 -9.41 -14.01 -16.35
CA ALA A 160 -10.75 -13.54 -16.63
C ALA A 160 -11.10 -13.74 -18.11
N THR A 161 -12.39 -13.92 -18.42
CA THR A 161 -12.86 -14.28 -19.77
C THR A 161 -13.28 -13.08 -20.63
N GLY A 162 -13.27 -11.87 -20.06
CA GLY A 162 -13.52 -10.65 -20.82
C GLY A 162 -12.39 -10.37 -21.81
N ASP A 163 -12.54 -9.34 -22.63
CA ASP A 163 -11.52 -8.97 -23.61
C ASP A 163 -10.42 -8.08 -23.01
N VAL A 164 -9.27 -8.03 -23.68
CA VAL A 164 -8.24 -7.00 -23.41
C VAL A 164 -8.41 -5.88 -24.42
N ASN A 165 -8.80 -4.71 -23.94
CA ASN A 165 -8.86 -3.51 -24.75
C ASN A 165 -7.45 -2.89 -24.85
N ILE A 166 -6.95 -2.72 -26.07
CA ILE A 166 -5.61 -2.17 -26.36
C ILE A 166 -5.77 -0.87 -27.14
N ALA A 167 -5.19 0.21 -26.62
CA ALA A 167 -5.31 1.55 -27.18
C ALA A 167 -6.76 2.06 -27.33
N GLY A 168 -7.72 1.50 -26.59
CA GLY A 168 -9.10 1.97 -26.60
C GLY A 168 -9.34 3.13 -25.64
N GLY A 169 -8.75 4.28 -25.94
CA GLY A 169 -9.17 5.58 -25.38
C GLY A 169 -10.46 6.06 -26.06
N SER A 170 -11.31 6.76 -25.29
CA SER A 170 -12.65 7.28 -25.66
C SER A 170 -12.90 7.51 -27.16
N GLY A 171 -13.89 6.83 -27.73
CA GLY A 171 -14.37 7.06 -29.10
C GLY A 171 -14.48 5.82 -30.01
N GLY A 172 -14.08 4.64 -29.53
CA GLY A 172 -14.21 3.39 -30.28
C GLY A 172 -13.10 3.13 -31.31
N THR A 173 -11.95 3.80 -31.20
CA THR A 173 -10.84 3.76 -32.18
C THR A 173 -9.67 2.85 -31.78
N GLY A 174 -9.92 1.84 -30.94
CA GLY A 174 -8.88 0.92 -30.45
C GLY A 174 -8.83 -0.41 -31.19
N CYS A 175 -7.92 -1.27 -30.72
CA CYS A 175 -7.93 -2.69 -31.03
C CYS A 175 -8.30 -3.48 -29.77
N THR A 176 -8.88 -4.65 -29.94
CA THR A 176 -9.28 -5.53 -28.84
C THR A 176 -8.72 -6.91 -29.10
N ILE A 177 -8.08 -7.50 -28.10
CA ILE A 177 -7.77 -8.92 -28.11
C ILE A 177 -8.96 -9.64 -27.49
N ALA A 178 -9.70 -10.36 -28.32
CA ALA A 178 -10.83 -11.16 -27.89
C ALA A 178 -10.32 -12.42 -27.16
N ASN A 179 -10.35 -12.43 -25.82
CA ASN A 179 -9.62 -13.43 -25.04
C ASN A 179 -10.05 -14.87 -25.37
N ALA A 180 -11.35 -15.07 -25.60
CA ALA A 180 -11.90 -16.38 -25.96
C ALA A 180 -11.36 -16.97 -27.28
N THR A 181 -10.84 -16.15 -28.19
CA THR A 181 -10.36 -16.59 -29.52
C THR A 181 -8.92 -16.19 -29.82
N GLY A 182 -8.33 -15.29 -29.03
CA GLY A 182 -7.02 -14.68 -29.28
C GLY A 182 -6.99 -13.70 -30.46
N ASN A 183 -8.14 -13.39 -31.09
CA ASN A 183 -8.19 -12.52 -32.26
C ASN A 183 -7.91 -11.07 -31.89
N LEU A 184 -7.02 -10.40 -32.63
CA LEU A 184 -6.89 -8.95 -32.61
C LEU A 184 -7.91 -8.34 -33.58
N THR A 185 -8.87 -7.60 -33.04
CA THR A 185 -9.89 -6.87 -33.84
C THR A 185 -9.66 -5.39 -33.69
N CYS A 186 -9.41 -4.68 -34.79
CA CYS A 186 -9.27 -3.23 -34.79
C CYS A 186 -10.50 -2.59 -35.44
N SER A 187 -10.97 -1.50 -34.85
CA SER A 187 -12.07 -0.68 -35.37
C SER A 187 -11.69 0.08 -36.65
N GLY A 188 -10.41 0.44 -36.77
CA GLY A 188 -9.81 1.02 -37.96
C GLY A 188 -8.84 0.05 -38.64
N ASP A 189 -8.04 0.60 -39.55
CA ASP A 189 -7.08 -0.18 -40.33
C ASP A 189 -5.87 -0.61 -39.49
N VAL A 190 -5.33 -1.80 -39.78
CA VAL A 190 -4.01 -2.22 -39.31
C VAL A 190 -2.97 -1.67 -40.29
N THR A 191 -2.21 -0.67 -39.87
CA THR A 191 -1.09 -0.15 -40.67
C THR A 191 0.20 -0.89 -40.33
N ILE A 192 0.82 -1.51 -41.33
CA ILE A 192 2.15 -2.12 -41.23
C ILE A 192 3.10 -1.18 -41.97
N THR A 193 3.95 -0.46 -41.23
CA THR A 193 4.86 0.54 -41.82
C THR A 193 6.09 -0.08 -42.45
N GLY A 194 6.46 -1.29 -42.02
CA GLY A 194 7.45 -2.12 -42.69
C GLY A 194 6.80 -3.01 -43.76
N ASP A 195 7.60 -3.86 -44.38
CA ASP A 195 7.17 -4.92 -45.30
C ASP A 195 6.93 -6.27 -44.60
N ASP A 196 7.23 -6.36 -43.30
CA ASP A 196 7.15 -7.59 -42.52
C ASP A 196 5.72 -7.92 -42.06
N LEU A 197 5.03 -8.79 -42.82
CA LEU A 197 3.86 -9.54 -42.36
C LEU A 197 4.18 -11.04 -42.34
N TYR A 198 4.37 -11.61 -41.15
CA TYR A 198 4.68 -13.03 -40.98
C TYR A 198 3.44 -13.89 -40.77
N MET A 199 3.24 -14.91 -41.61
CA MET A 199 2.13 -15.86 -41.52
C MET A 199 2.63 -17.29 -41.69
N GLY A 200 2.46 -18.13 -40.67
CA GLY A 200 3.02 -19.49 -40.66
C GLY A 200 2.42 -20.47 -41.70
N THR A 201 1.25 -20.16 -42.26
CA THR A 201 0.57 -21.01 -43.27
C THR A 201 0.72 -20.50 -44.70
N ASN A 202 1.31 -19.32 -44.92
CA ASN A 202 1.54 -18.79 -46.26
C ASN A 202 2.85 -19.37 -46.82
N THR A 203 2.75 -20.32 -47.76
CA THR A 203 3.92 -20.96 -48.40
C THR A 203 4.44 -20.14 -49.58
N ALA A 204 5.65 -20.44 -50.07
CA ALA A 204 6.27 -19.70 -51.17
C ALA A 204 5.41 -19.71 -52.45
N GLY A 205 5.34 -18.55 -53.13
CA GLY A 205 4.58 -18.38 -54.38
C GLY A 205 3.08 -18.10 -54.21
N MET A 206 2.62 -17.95 -52.96
CA MET A 206 1.24 -17.64 -52.62
C MET A 206 1.03 -16.13 -52.41
N LEU A 207 -0.09 -15.61 -52.91
CA LEU A 207 -0.56 -14.25 -52.63
C LEU A 207 -1.71 -14.31 -51.62
N LEU A 208 -1.79 -13.32 -50.73
CA LEU A 208 -2.96 -13.18 -49.85
C LEU A 208 -4.09 -12.52 -50.63
N ILE A 209 -5.13 -13.30 -50.95
CA ILE A 209 -6.28 -12.83 -51.73
C ILE A 209 -7.53 -12.92 -50.86
N ALA A 210 -8.30 -11.84 -50.83
CA ALA A 210 -9.60 -11.83 -50.15
C ALA A 210 -10.61 -12.69 -50.93
N ASP A 211 -11.35 -13.56 -50.23
CA ASP A 211 -12.42 -14.39 -50.80
C ASP A 211 -13.85 -13.91 -50.43
N GLY A 212 -13.93 -12.77 -49.75
CA GLY A 212 -15.17 -12.20 -49.22
C GLY A 212 -15.47 -12.53 -47.76
N THR A 213 -14.75 -13.49 -47.16
CA THR A 213 -14.84 -13.80 -45.72
C THR A 213 -13.48 -13.68 -45.03
N ASN A 214 -12.40 -14.17 -45.65
CA ASN A 214 -11.04 -14.15 -45.12
C ASN A 214 -10.02 -13.79 -46.22
N PHE A 215 -8.77 -13.57 -45.81
CA PHE A 215 -7.62 -13.60 -46.71
C PHE A 215 -7.02 -14.99 -46.72
N ASN A 216 -6.99 -15.63 -47.89
CA ASN A 216 -6.42 -16.95 -48.06
C ASN A 216 -5.14 -16.87 -48.91
N PRO A 217 -4.09 -17.64 -48.56
CA PRO A 217 -3.02 -17.95 -49.49
C PRO A 217 -3.61 -18.55 -50.78
N THR A 218 -3.36 -17.91 -51.91
CA THR A 218 -3.80 -18.38 -53.23
C THR A 218 -2.63 -18.45 -54.18
N ALA A 219 -2.48 -19.59 -54.86
CA ALA A 219 -1.42 -19.80 -55.84
C ALA A 219 -1.66 -18.93 -57.07
N MET A 220 -0.59 -18.32 -57.56
CA MET A 220 -0.61 -17.65 -58.86
C MET A 220 -0.77 -18.69 -59.97
N SER A 221 -1.81 -18.54 -60.79
CA SER A 221 -2.14 -19.49 -61.87
C SER A 221 -1.94 -18.93 -63.28
N GLY A 222 -1.50 -17.68 -63.39
CA GLY A 222 -1.20 -17.00 -64.65
C GLY A 222 -0.16 -15.89 -64.46
N ASP A 223 0.09 -15.12 -65.51
CA ASP A 223 1.09 -14.05 -65.46
C ASP A 223 0.57 -12.87 -64.64
N ILE A 224 1.35 -12.42 -63.66
CA ILE A 224 1.14 -11.17 -62.93
C ILE A 224 2.38 -10.29 -63.10
N THR A 225 2.18 -9.01 -63.37
CA THR A 225 3.28 -8.03 -63.33
C THR A 225 3.16 -7.28 -62.01
N ILE A 226 4.14 -7.45 -61.12
CA ILE A 226 4.30 -6.66 -59.90
C ILE A 226 5.33 -5.59 -60.23
N GLY A 227 4.91 -4.32 -60.14
CA GLY A 227 5.76 -3.15 -60.42
C GLY A 227 6.45 -2.62 -59.17
#